data_AF-A0AA38W892-F1
#
_entry.id   AF-A0AA38W892-F1
#
_cell.length_a   1.000
_cell.length_b   1.000
_cell.length_c   1.000
_cell.angle_alpha   90.00
_cell.angle_beta   90.00
_cell.angle_gamma   90.00
#
_symmetry.space_group_name_H-M   'P 1'
#
loop_
_entity.id
_entity.type
_entity.pdbx_description
1 polymer ?
#
loop_
_entity_poly.entity_id
_entity_poly.type
_entity_poly.pdbx_seq_one_letter_code
_entity_poly.pdbx_strand_id
1 'polypeptide(L)'
;MVVSSTVVELTESISRESFKRFNCSNWSDLLLPETVEGFKSMINVGAHKLPWIPDFIYRGVFENMFNNRKERSELLAALIVPDKDANTNTNYSQL
;
A
#
# COMPACT_ATOMS: atom_id res chain seq x y z
N MET A 1 -9.11 -0.55 18.85
CA MET A 1 -7.69 -0.89 18.75
C MET A 1 -7.04 0.18 17.88
N VAL A 2 -6.31 1.13 18.46
CA VAL A 2 -5.47 2.06 17.70
C VAL A 2 -4.10 1.41 17.62
N VAL A 3 -3.69 1.01 16.42
CA VAL A 3 -2.35 0.46 16.19
C VAL A 3 -1.41 1.64 16.00
N SER A 4 -0.82 2.14 17.09
CA SER A 4 0.28 3.11 17.04
C SER A 4 1.60 2.36 16.95
N SER A 5 1.85 1.75 15.81
CA SER A 5 3.19 1.30 15.43
C SER A 5 3.35 1.69 13.98
N THR A 6 3.99 2.82 13.75
CA THR A 6 4.55 3.12 12.43
C THR A 6 5.50 1.97 12.13
N VAL A 7 5.11 1.11 11.20
CA VAL A 7 6.04 0.19 10.54
C VAL A 7 7.06 1.11 9.89
N VAL A 8 8.23 1.25 10.53
CA VAL A 8 9.27 2.20 10.08
C VAL A 8 9.75 1.79 8.69
N GLU A 9 9.73 0.48 8.39
CA GLU A 9 10.21 -0.08 7.13
C GLU A 9 9.34 -1.27 6.69
N LEU A 10 8.93 -1.27 5.42
CA LEU A 10 8.14 -2.34 4.84
C LEU A 10 9.07 -3.48 4.42
N THR A 11 9.41 -4.36 5.36
CA THR A 11 10.38 -5.42 5.09
C THR A 11 9.81 -6.50 4.17
N GLU A 12 10.68 -7.33 3.59
CA GLU A 12 10.24 -8.47 2.77
C GLU A 12 9.35 -9.45 3.56
N SER A 13 9.67 -9.75 4.82
CA SER A 13 8.87 -10.64 5.66
C SER A 13 7.49 -10.05 5.94
N ILE A 14 7.40 -8.77 6.28
CA ILE A 14 6.12 -8.07 6.46
C ILE A 14 5.33 -8.08 5.15
N SER A 15 5.98 -7.76 4.03
CA SER A 15 5.36 -7.77 2.70
C SER A 15 4.80 -9.15 2.35
N ARG A 16 5.57 -10.22 2.55
CA ARG A 16 5.11 -11.60 2.32
C ARG A 16 3.89 -11.96 3.15
N GLU A 17 3.85 -11.56 4.42
CA GLU A 17 2.68 -11.81 5.27
C GLU A 17 1.48 -10.97 4.87
N SER A 18 1.68 -9.71 4.47
CA SER A 18 0.62 -8.86 3.91
C SER A 18 0.05 -9.43 2.61
N PHE A 19 0.90 -9.91 1.70
CA PHE A 19 0.50 -10.54 0.44
C PHE A 19 -0.40 -11.75 0.64
N LYS A 20 -0.08 -12.61 1.62
CA LYS A 20 -0.95 -13.73 2.01
C LYS A 20 -2.30 -13.26 2.55
N ARG A 21 -2.32 -12.20 3.36
CA ARG A 21 -3.55 -11.65 3.96
C ARG A 21 -4.48 -11.01 2.93
N PHE A 22 -3.91 -10.33 1.94
CA PHE A 22 -4.66 -9.60 0.92
C PHE A 22 -4.82 -10.38 -0.39
N ASN A 23 -4.28 -11.60 -0.48
CA ASN A 23 -4.30 -12.46 -1.67
C ASN A 23 -3.75 -11.74 -2.92
N CYS A 24 -2.61 -11.07 -2.76
CA CYS A 24 -1.89 -10.40 -3.84
C CYS A 24 -0.46 -10.94 -3.98
N SER A 25 0.19 -10.73 -5.13
CA SER A 25 1.55 -11.22 -5.37
C SER A 25 2.61 -10.15 -5.16
N ASN A 26 2.23 -8.88 -5.35
CA ASN A 26 3.09 -7.72 -5.14
C ASN A 26 2.26 -6.50 -4.68
N TRP A 27 2.93 -5.43 -4.24
CA TRP A 27 2.26 -4.21 -3.81
C TRP A 27 1.53 -3.48 -4.93
N SER A 28 1.98 -3.57 -6.17
CA SER A 28 1.30 -2.96 -7.33
C SER A 28 -0.06 -3.60 -7.60
N ASP A 29 -0.24 -4.90 -7.35
CA ASP A 29 -1.54 -5.58 -7.50
C ASP A 29 -2.61 -4.98 -6.56
N LEU A 30 -2.20 -4.57 -5.36
CA LEU A 30 -3.09 -3.99 -4.35
C LEU A 30 -3.21 -2.46 -4.48
N LEU A 31 -2.08 -1.76 -4.66
CA LEU A 31 -1.97 -0.30 -4.57
C LEU A 31 -2.03 0.41 -5.94
N LEU A 32 -1.93 -0.33 -7.05
CA LEU A 32 -2.12 0.18 -8.41
C LEU A 32 -3.21 -0.64 -9.12
N PRO A 33 -4.48 -0.54 -8.68
CA PRO A 33 -5.59 -1.26 -9.30
C PRO A 33 -5.80 -0.81 -10.75
N GLU A 34 -6.16 -1.74 -11.63
CA GLU A 34 -6.44 -1.48 -13.06
C GLU A 34 -7.93 -1.28 -13.35
N THR A 35 -8.78 -1.51 -12.35
CA THR A 35 -10.24 -1.38 -12.47
C THR A 35 -10.80 -0.57 -11.31
N VAL A 36 -11.95 0.07 -11.53
CA VAL A 36 -12.68 0.83 -10.50
C VAL A 36 -13.08 -0.07 -9.33
N GLU A 37 -13.44 -1.32 -9.59
CA GLU A 37 -13.77 -2.30 -8.55
C GLU A 37 -12.53 -2.71 -7.74
N GLY A 38 -11.37 -2.86 -8.40
CA GLY A 38 -10.09 -3.03 -7.71
C GLY A 38 -9.77 -1.84 -6.82
N PHE A 39 -10.05 -0.61 -7.26
CA PHE A 39 -9.87 0.60 -6.47
C PHE A 39 -10.79 0.67 -5.25
N LYS A 40 -12.06 0.31 -5.39
CA LYS A 40 -12.97 0.18 -4.24
C LYS A 40 -12.46 -0.85 -3.24
N SER A 41 -11.96 -1.99 -3.71
CA SER A 41 -11.37 -3.03 -2.86
C SER A 41 -10.12 -2.52 -2.12
N MET A 42 -9.20 -1.87 -2.82
CA MET A 42 -8.01 -1.23 -2.21
C MET A 42 -8.38 -0.26 -1.10
N ILE A 43 -9.38 0.60 -1.36
CA ILE A 43 -9.87 1.57 -0.40
C ILE A 43 -10.52 0.88 0.81
N ASN A 44 -11.27 -0.20 0.62
CA ASN A 44 -11.83 -1.00 1.71
C ASN A 44 -10.77 -1.71 2.56
N VAL A 45 -9.64 -2.11 1.96
CA VAL A 45 -8.51 -2.69 2.70
C VAL A 45 -7.81 -1.63 3.55
N GLY A 46 -7.60 -0.43 3.00
CA GLY A 46 -6.84 0.64 3.67
C GLY A 46 -7.65 1.48 4.66
N ALA A 47 -8.97 1.61 4.46
CA ALA A 47 -9.80 2.50 5.26
C ALA A 47 -10.71 1.73 6.22
N HIS A 48 -10.61 2.05 7.50
CA HIS A 48 -11.48 1.48 8.53
C HIS A 48 -12.82 2.22 8.57
N LYS A 49 -13.91 1.54 8.16
CA LYS A 49 -15.31 2.02 8.19
C LYS A 49 -15.52 3.35 7.45
N LEU A 50 -15.38 3.33 6.13
CA LEU A 50 -15.74 4.50 5.33
C LEU A 50 -17.23 4.83 5.42
N PRO A 51 -17.59 6.13 5.39
CA PRO A 51 -18.96 6.53 5.15
C PRO A 51 -19.39 6.08 3.75
N TRP A 52 -20.69 6.11 3.48
CA TRP A 52 -21.19 5.85 2.13
C TRP A 52 -20.67 6.93 1.16
N ILE A 53 -20.01 6.49 0.09
CA ILE A 53 -19.48 7.35 -0.97
C ILE A 53 -20.17 6.96 -2.29
N PRO A 54 -20.69 7.93 -3.08
CA PRO A 54 -21.29 7.65 -4.39
C PRO A 54 -20.29 7.04 -5.39
N ASP A 55 -20.77 6.16 -6.27
CA ASP A 55 -19.94 5.48 -7.28
C ASP A 55 -19.20 6.41 -8.24
N PHE A 56 -19.78 7.56 -8.59
CA PHE A 56 -19.14 8.52 -9.49
C PHE A 56 -17.86 9.14 -8.90
N ILE A 57 -17.76 9.22 -7.56
CA ILE A 57 -16.56 9.72 -6.88
C ILE A 57 -15.44 8.71 -7.02
N TYR A 58 -15.71 7.41 -6.79
CA TYR A 58 -14.71 6.35 -6.99
C TYR A 58 -14.19 6.36 -8.42
N ARG A 59 -15.08 6.50 -9.40
CA ARG A 59 -14.70 6.55 -10.82
C ARG A 59 -13.85 7.78 -11.14
N GLY A 60 -14.28 8.97 -10.72
CA GLY A 60 -13.54 10.20 -10.98
C GLY A 60 -12.15 10.21 -10.34
N VAL A 61 -12.03 9.71 -9.09
CA VAL A 61 -10.72 9.59 -8.44
C VAL A 61 -9.87 8.55 -9.18
N PHE A 62 -10.42 7.38 -9.49
CA PHE A 62 -9.70 6.30 -10.17
C PHE A 62 -9.10 6.74 -11.51
N GLU A 63 -9.87 7.44 -12.34
CA GLU A 63 -9.47 7.90 -13.68
C GLU A 63 -8.29 8.89 -13.64
N ASN A 64 -8.12 9.62 -12.53
CA ASN A 64 -7.09 10.66 -12.40
C ASN A 64 -5.93 10.28 -11.48
N MET A 65 -6.12 9.33 -10.56
CA MET A 65 -5.18 9.06 -9.46
C MET A 65 -3.93 8.30 -9.91
N PHE A 66 -4.06 7.37 -10.87
CA PHE A 66 -3.02 6.40 -11.23
C PHE A 66 -2.27 6.72 -12.54
N ASN A 67 -1.90 7.98 -12.76
CA ASN A 67 -0.93 8.35 -13.82
C ASN A 67 0.46 7.71 -13.58
N ASN A 68 1.35 7.69 -14.59
CA ASN A 68 2.74 7.20 -14.42
C ASN A 68 2.83 5.80 -13.77
N ARG A 69 2.00 4.87 -14.24
CA ARG A 69 1.84 3.53 -13.60
C ARG A 69 3.14 2.75 -13.56
N LYS A 70 3.97 2.88 -14.60
CA LYS A 70 5.25 2.18 -14.67
C LYS A 70 6.18 2.65 -13.56
N GLU A 71 6.37 3.96 -13.46
CA GLU A 71 7.24 4.58 -12.46
C GLU A 71 6.74 4.30 -11.04
N ARG A 72 5.42 4.34 -10.84
CA ARG A 72 4.83 3.98 -9.54
C ARG A 72 5.03 2.52 -9.18
N SER A 73 4.95 1.60 -10.15
CA SER A 73 5.21 0.18 -9.91
C SER A 73 6.67 -0.06 -9.52
N GLU A 74 7.61 0.63 -10.17
CA GLU A 74 9.03 0.59 -9.82
C GLU A 74 9.27 1.14 -8.40
N LEU A 75 8.62 2.24 -8.03
CA LEU A 75 8.67 2.79 -6.66
C LEU A 75 8.09 1.83 -5.62
N LEU A 76 6.99 1.13 -5.93
CA LEU A 76 6.40 0.13 -5.04
C LEU A 76 7.29 -1.11 -4.87
N ALA A 77 8.02 -1.51 -5.91
CA ALA A 77 9.03 -2.56 -5.79
C ALA A 77 10.21 -2.10 -4.92
N ALA A 78 10.66 -0.86 -5.08
CA ALA A 78 11.75 -0.27 -4.30
C ALA A 78 11.38 0.03 -2.83
N LEU A 79 10.09 0.05 -2.50
CA LEU A 79 9.58 0.26 -1.13
C LEU A 79 9.94 -0.91 -0.20
N ILE A 80 10.15 -2.12 -0.75
CA ILE A 80 10.43 -3.31 0.05
C ILE A 80 11.88 -3.31 0.50
N VAL A 81 12.10 -3.32 1.81
CA VAL A 81 13.45 -3.40 2.40
C VAL A 81 13.80 -4.87 2.66
N PRO A 82 14.99 -5.36 2.25
CA PRO A 82 15.45 -6.69 2.60
C PRO A 82 15.50 -6.88 4.12
N ASP A 83 15.03 -8.02 4.64
CA ASP A 83 14.96 -8.27 6.09
C ASP A 83 16.33 -8.15 6.79
N LYS A 84 17.43 -8.41 6.07
CA LYS A 84 18.81 -8.25 6.55
C LYS A 84 19.21 -6.80 6.77
N ASP A 85 18.63 -5.87 6.02
CA ASP A 85 18.97 -4.45 6.00
C ASP A 85 18.06 -3.65 6.96
N ALA A 86 16.93 -4.22 7.39
CA ALA A 86 16.00 -3.60 8.32
C ALA A 86 16.48 -3.56 9.79
N ASN A 87 17.54 -4.32 10.10
CA ASN A 87 18.05 -4.50 11.47
C ASN A 87 19.29 -3.64 11.78
N THR A 88 19.76 -2.85 10.81
CA THR A 88 20.85 -1.90 11.06
C THR A 88 20.31 -0.72 11.86
N ASN A 89 20.73 -0.61 13.12
CA ASN A 89 20.44 0.51 14.04
C ASN A 89 20.40 1.85 13.29
N THR A 90 19.20 2.28 12.91
CA THR A 90 18.99 3.58 12.31
C THR A 90 19.10 4.60 13.43
N ASN A 91 20.25 5.27 13.48
CA ASN A 91 20.57 6.35 14.40
C ASN A 91 19.76 7.59 13.98
N TYR A 92 18.43 7.52 14.08
CA TYR A 92 17.58 8.68 13.90
C TYR A 92 17.87 9.64 15.05
N SER A 93 18.58 10.73 14.76
CA SER A 93 18.67 11.86 15.69
C SER A 93 17.27 12.37 15.93
N GLN A 94 16.70 12.02 17.09
CA GLN A 94 15.49 12.64 17.59
C GLN A 94 15.86 14.08 17.98
N LEU A 95 15.57 15.01 17.07
CA LEU A 95 15.57 16.45 17.35
C LEU A 95 14.43 16.80 18.30
#